data_AF-A0A228K7M8-F1
#
_entry.id   AF-A0A228K7M8-F1
#
_cell.length_a   1.000
_cell.length_b   1.000
_cell.length_c   1.000
_cell.angle_alpha   90.00
_cell.angle_beta   90.00
_cell.angle_gamma   90.00
#
_symmetry.space_group_name_H-M   'P 1'
#
loop_
_entity.id
_entity.type
_entity.pdbx_description
1 polymer ?
#
loop_
_entity_poly.entity_id
_entity_poly.type
_entity_poly.pdbx_seq_one_letter_code
_entity_poly.pdbx_strand_id
1 'polypeptide(L)'
;MATAFYTHPDCMLHEMGEWHPECPARLSAIQDQLIASRIDDLIVHETAPFASEVALGRVHTQAHIDYIRSMTPVDGYVEIDPDTLMNRDTWRAALRAAGAAIAATDAVIEGRYANAFCGVRPPGHHAEPARAMGFCFFNNVAIAARHALDVHGLERVAIIDFDVHHGNGTEAAFANDERVLMCSFFQHPLYPFSGVDHQAPNMVNLPMPARSNGMAIREAVDMFWLPRLDAFKPQMLFVSAGFDAHREDDIGNLGLVEADFEWLTAQIVDVARRHAQGRIVSCLEGGYNLSALGRSVVAHLRVLAGI
;
A
#
# COMPACT_ATOMS: atom_id res chain seq x y z
N MET A 1 0.10 12.36 19.50
CA MET A 1 -1.01 12.28 18.53
C MET A 1 -1.22 10.81 18.22
N ALA A 2 -2.47 10.37 18.06
CA ALA A 2 -2.81 8.96 17.88
C ALA A 2 -2.56 8.47 16.43
N THR A 3 -2.53 7.15 16.26
CA THR A 3 -2.55 6.46 14.96
C THR A 3 -3.98 6.10 14.60
N ALA A 4 -4.42 6.46 13.41
CA ALA A 4 -5.72 6.05 12.89
C ALA A 4 -5.64 4.70 12.17
N PHE A 5 -6.70 3.91 12.27
CA PHE A 5 -6.89 2.66 11.54
C PHE A 5 -8.17 2.75 10.70
N TYR A 6 -8.02 2.92 9.39
CA TYR A 6 -9.14 3.02 8.46
C TYR A 6 -9.48 1.64 7.89
N THR A 7 -10.74 1.23 8.01
CA THR A 7 -11.28 0.03 7.33
C THR A 7 -12.77 0.17 7.06
N HIS A 8 -13.37 -0.81 6.37
CA HIS A 8 -14.82 -0.87 6.17
C HIS A 8 -15.29 -2.31 5.88
N PRO A 9 -16.46 -2.74 6.38
CA PRO A 9 -17.01 -4.07 6.10
C PRO A 9 -17.17 -4.40 4.60
N ASP A 10 -17.51 -3.42 3.75
CA ASP A 10 -17.56 -3.61 2.29
C ASP A 10 -16.25 -4.18 1.71
N CYS A 11 -15.08 -3.89 2.29
CA CYS A 11 -13.80 -4.45 1.86
C CYS A 11 -13.73 -5.98 2.04
N MET A 12 -14.56 -6.55 2.92
CA MET A 12 -14.69 -8.00 3.14
C MET A 12 -15.56 -8.69 2.09
N LEU A 13 -16.38 -7.93 1.36
CA LEU A 13 -17.30 -8.48 0.38
C LEU A 13 -16.64 -8.72 -0.98
N HIS A 14 -15.48 -8.09 -1.22
CA HIS A 14 -14.66 -8.41 -2.38
C HIS A 14 -13.96 -9.77 -2.21
N GLU A 15 -14.24 -10.69 -3.12
CA GLU A 15 -13.55 -11.97 -3.28
C GLU A 15 -13.48 -12.37 -4.76
N MET A 16 -12.60 -13.32 -5.07
CA MET A 16 -12.26 -13.75 -6.44
C MET A 16 -12.31 -15.28 -6.56
N GLY A 17 -13.22 -15.92 -5.81
CA GLY A 17 -13.31 -17.37 -5.68
C GLY A 17 -12.56 -17.93 -4.47
N GLU A 18 -13.01 -19.10 -3.99
CA GLU A 18 -12.52 -19.72 -2.75
C GLU A 18 -11.03 -20.07 -2.76
N TRP A 19 -10.45 -20.29 -3.95
CA TRP A 19 -9.04 -20.65 -4.12
C TRP A 19 -8.10 -19.45 -4.05
N HIS A 20 -8.64 -18.23 -4.15
CA HIS A 20 -7.84 -17.03 -4.37
C HIS A 20 -7.13 -16.58 -3.07
N PRO A 21 -5.80 -16.33 -3.10
CA PRO A 21 -5.05 -15.95 -1.89
C PRO A 21 -5.40 -14.55 -1.37
N GLU A 22 -5.72 -13.62 -2.27
CA GLU A 22 -6.27 -12.30 -1.94
C GLU A 22 -7.74 -12.49 -1.51
N CYS A 23 -7.94 -12.86 -0.24
CA CYS A 23 -9.24 -13.26 0.31
C CYS A 23 -9.67 -12.39 1.52
N PRO A 24 -10.98 -12.35 1.85
CA PRO A 24 -11.48 -11.58 2.99
C PRO A 24 -10.84 -11.95 4.33
N ALA A 25 -10.46 -13.22 4.51
CA ALA A 25 -9.84 -13.71 5.74
C ALA A 25 -8.54 -12.97 6.09
N ARG A 26 -7.88 -12.30 5.13
CA ARG A 26 -6.72 -11.42 5.37
C ARG A 26 -7.03 -10.30 6.36
N LEU A 27 -8.16 -9.61 6.18
CA LEU A 27 -8.58 -8.52 7.09
C LEU A 27 -9.05 -9.07 8.44
N SER A 28 -9.73 -10.22 8.45
CA SER A 28 -10.09 -10.91 9.71
C SER A 28 -8.84 -11.28 10.51
N ALA A 29 -7.82 -11.83 9.86
CA ALA A 29 -6.58 -12.23 10.53
C ALA A 29 -5.82 -11.03 11.13
N ILE A 30 -5.86 -9.88 10.46
CA ILE A 30 -5.35 -8.62 11.03
C ILE A 30 -6.15 -8.25 12.27
N GLN A 31 -7.48 -8.20 12.19
CA GLN A 31 -8.34 -7.82 13.32
C GLN A 31 -8.15 -8.76 14.53
N ASP A 32 -8.11 -10.07 14.30
CA ASP A 32 -7.88 -11.06 15.35
C ASP A 32 -6.53 -10.84 16.03
N GLN A 33 -5.48 -10.51 15.27
CA GLN A 33 -4.16 -10.24 15.82
C GLN A 33 -4.10 -8.89 16.55
N LEU A 34 -4.82 -7.85 16.12
CA LEU A 34 -4.95 -6.59 16.85
C LEU A 34 -5.51 -6.83 18.25
N ILE A 35 -6.56 -7.65 18.34
CA ILE A 35 -7.20 -8.04 19.61
C ILE A 35 -6.24 -8.88 20.47
N ALA A 36 -5.68 -9.96 19.90
CA ALA A 36 -4.81 -10.87 20.63
C ALA A 36 -3.55 -10.21 21.18
N SER A 37 -3.02 -9.22 20.45
CA SER A 37 -1.83 -8.46 20.83
C SER A 37 -2.12 -7.22 21.68
N ARG A 38 -3.40 -6.95 21.98
CA ARG A 38 -3.91 -5.83 22.81
C ARG A 38 -3.52 -4.44 22.28
N ILE A 39 -3.38 -4.30 20.96
CA ILE A 39 -3.13 -3.00 20.35
C ILE A 39 -4.38 -2.36 19.77
N ASP A 40 -5.48 -3.11 19.65
CA ASP A 40 -6.76 -2.63 19.13
C ASP A 40 -7.29 -1.40 19.91
N ASP A 41 -7.14 -1.42 21.24
CA ASP A 41 -7.52 -0.30 22.13
C ASP A 41 -6.56 0.90 22.08
N LEU A 42 -5.41 0.78 21.40
CA LEU A 42 -4.34 1.78 21.34
C LEU A 42 -4.33 2.57 20.02
N ILE A 43 -5.19 2.20 19.08
CA ILE A 43 -5.38 2.86 17.79
C ILE A 43 -6.80 3.41 17.68
N VAL A 44 -7.01 4.39 16.80
CA VAL A 44 -8.33 5.01 16.61
C VAL A 44 -8.95 4.46 15.34
N HIS A 45 -10.01 3.67 15.49
CA HIS A 45 -10.76 3.10 14.37
C HIS A 45 -11.58 4.15 13.64
N GLU A 46 -11.41 4.20 12.32
CA GLU A 46 -12.09 5.12 11.42
C GLU A 46 -12.77 4.35 10.28
N THR A 47 -13.89 4.89 9.82
CA THR A 47 -14.68 4.27 8.73
C THR A 47 -14.20 4.81 7.39
N ALA A 48 -13.75 3.93 6.49
CA ALA A 48 -13.34 4.32 5.15
C ALA A 48 -14.54 4.88 4.35
N PRO A 49 -14.50 6.13 3.84
CA PRO A 49 -15.55 6.65 2.95
C PRO A 49 -15.39 6.08 1.53
N PHE A 50 -16.32 6.41 0.63
CA PHE A 50 -16.12 6.16 -0.79
C PHE A 50 -15.24 7.24 -1.41
N ALA A 51 -14.27 6.85 -2.24
CA ALA A 51 -13.61 7.75 -3.16
C ALA A 51 -14.60 8.28 -4.20
N SER A 52 -14.48 9.56 -4.56
CA SER A 52 -15.19 10.13 -5.70
C SER A 52 -14.45 9.81 -7.00
N GLU A 53 -15.15 9.76 -8.13
CA GLU A 53 -14.51 9.59 -9.44
C GLU A 53 -13.51 10.69 -9.77
N VAL A 54 -13.77 11.92 -9.32
CA VAL A 54 -12.82 13.04 -9.44
C VAL A 54 -11.50 12.70 -8.73
N ALA A 55 -11.55 12.01 -7.59
CA ALA A 55 -10.36 11.60 -6.89
C ALA A 55 -9.63 10.47 -7.61
N LEU A 56 -10.35 9.47 -8.12
CA LEU A 56 -9.77 8.40 -8.94
C LEU A 56 -9.09 8.96 -10.20
N GLY A 57 -9.72 9.96 -10.83
CA GLY A 57 -9.27 10.62 -12.05
C GLY A 57 -7.98 11.43 -11.92
N ARG A 58 -7.43 11.59 -10.71
CA ARG A 58 -6.10 12.19 -10.51
C ARG A 58 -4.96 11.25 -10.88
N VAL A 59 -5.22 9.94 -10.91
CA VAL A 59 -4.24 8.92 -11.29
C VAL A 59 -4.71 8.18 -12.53
N HIS A 60 -5.97 7.73 -12.53
CA HIS A 60 -6.48 6.86 -13.56
C HIS A 60 -7.18 7.64 -14.67
N THR A 61 -7.06 7.14 -15.89
CA THR A 61 -7.81 7.66 -17.02
C THR A 61 -9.31 7.44 -16.82
N GLN A 62 -10.14 8.32 -17.39
CA GLN A 62 -11.60 8.14 -17.34
C GLN A 62 -12.02 6.81 -17.96
N ALA A 63 -11.34 6.39 -19.04
CA ALA A 63 -11.62 5.11 -19.71
C ALA A 63 -11.39 3.90 -18.78
N HIS A 64 -10.36 3.94 -17.93
CA HIS A 64 -10.12 2.90 -16.92
C HIS A 64 -11.23 2.87 -15.87
N ILE A 65 -11.62 4.02 -15.33
CA ILE A 65 -12.67 4.13 -14.32
C ILE A 65 -14.00 3.60 -14.87
N ASP A 66 -14.35 3.99 -16.10
CA ASP A 66 -15.57 3.54 -16.77
C ASP A 66 -15.52 2.05 -17.09
N TYR A 67 -14.36 1.55 -17.53
CA TYR A 67 -14.14 0.12 -17.76
C TYR A 67 -14.41 -0.69 -16.49
N ILE A 68 -13.68 -0.44 -15.39
CA ILE A 68 -13.84 -1.19 -14.14
C ILE A 68 -15.28 -1.11 -13.62
N ARG A 69 -15.91 0.06 -13.68
CA ARG A 69 -17.31 0.22 -13.28
C ARG A 69 -18.25 -0.66 -14.10
N SER A 70 -18.10 -0.64 -15.43
CA SER A 70 -18.94 -1.40 -16.36
C SER A 70 -18.73 -2.92 -16.27
N MET A 71 -17.59 -3.36 -15.75
CA MET A 71 -17.28 -4.77 -15.50
C MET A 71 -17.90 -5.31 -14.20
N THR A 72 -18.58 -4.48 -13.40
CA THR A 72 -19.27 -4.95 -12.18
C THR A 72 -20.37 -5.94 -12.56
N PRO A 73 -20.25 -7.24 -12.22
CA PRO A 73 -21.25 -8.22 -12.59
C PRO A 73 -22.51 -8.05 -11.73
N VAL A 74 -23.66 -8.47 -12.28
CA VAL A 74 -24.85 -8.68 -11.46
C VAL A 74 -24.63 -9.90 -10.58
N ASP A 75 -24.24 -11.05 -11.13
CA ASP A 75 -23.96 -12.30 -10.42
C ASP A 75 -22.67 -12.95 -10.95
N GLY A 76 -22.03 -13.77 -10.11
CA GLY A 76 -20.80 -14.49 -10.47
C GLY A 76 -19.57 -13.59 -10.54
N TYR A 77 -18.62 -14.00 -11.40
CA TYR A 77 -17.33 -13.34 -11.57
C TYR A 77 -17.15 -12.85 -13.01
N VAL A 78 -16.44 -11.73 -13.15
CA VAL A 78 -15.93 -11.22 -14.42
C VAL A 78 -14.41 -11.15 -14.33
N GLU A 79 -13.74 -11.72 -15.33
CA GLU A 79 -12.28 -11.72 -15.41
C GLU A 79 -11.76 -10.36 -15.92
N ILE A 80 -10.76 -9.82 -15.24
CA ILE A 80 -10.03 -8.60 -15.65
C ILE A 80 -8.67 -8.97 -16.24
N ASP A 81 -7.96 -9.88 -15.57
CA ASP A 81 -6.77 -10.58 -16.07
C ASP A 81 -6.75 -12.01 -15.47
N PRO A 82 -5.77 -12.88 -15.79
CA PRO A 82 -5.81 -14.30 -15.44
C PRO A 82 -6.00 -14.62 -13.95
N ASP A 83 -5.63 -13.72 -13.05
CA ASP A 83 -5.74 -13.87 -11.60
C ASP A 83 -6.48 -12.72 -10.90
N THR A 84 -7.02 -11.75 -11.64
CA THR A 84 -7.85 -10.66 -11.09
C THR A 84 -9.29 -10.79 -11.56
N LEU A 85 -10.18 -11.10 -10.62
CA LEU A 85 -11.62 -11.22 -10.87
C LEU A 85 -12.42 -10.13 -10.16
N MET A 86 -13.55 -9.76 -10.73
CA MET A 86 -14.55 -8.91 -10.08
C MET A 86 -15.78 -9.72 -9.71
N ASN A 87 -16.22 -9.61 -8.46
CA ASN A 87 -17.58 -9.94 -8.06
C ASN A 87 -18.43 -8.66 -8.01
N ARG A 88 -19.72 -8.78 -7.66
CA ARG A 88 -20.66 -7.64 -7.61
C ARG A 88 -20.28 -6.54 -6.59
N ASP A 89 -19.43 -6.88 -5.62
CA ASP A 89 -19.04 -5.99 -4.53
C ASP A 89 -17.67 -5.34 -4.76
N THR A 90 -16.87 -5.84 -5.72
CA THR A 90 -15.51 -5.34 -6.00
C THR A 90 -15.46 -3.84 -6.25
N TRP A 91 -16.38 -3.30 -7.07
CA TRP A 91 -16.44 -1.85 -7.32
C TRP A 91 -16.57 -1.04 -6.03
N ARG A 92 -17.52 -1.44 -5.18
CA ARG A 92 -17.79 -0.77 -3.91
C ARG A 92 -16.60 -0.88 -2.95
N ALA A 93 -16.00 -2.07 -2.85
CA ALA A 93 -14.80 -2.30 -2.04
C ALA A 93 -13.61 -1.45 -2.52
N ALA A 94 -13.36 -1.38 -3.84
CA ALA A 94 -12.28 -0.58 -4.42
C ALA A 94 -12.46 0.92 -4.14
N LEU A 95 -13.70 1.43 -4.16
CA LEU A 95 -13.99 2.81 -3.75
C LEU A 95 -13.73 3.05 -2.25
N ARG A 96 -13.96 2.06 -1.39
CA ARG A 96 -13.62 2.16 0.04
C ARG A 96 -12.12 2.13 0.26
N ALA A 97 -11.40 1.28 -0.46
CA ALA A 97 -9.94 1.18 -0.35
C ALA A 97 -9.26 2.51 -0.73
N ALA A 98 -9.60 3.08 -1.89
CA ALA A 98 -9.09 4.39 -2.28
C ALA A 98 -9.59 5.51 -1.36
N GLY A 99 -10.85 5.43 -0.90
CA GLY A 99 -11.45 6.41 -0.01
C GLY A 99 -10.80 6.44 1.38
N ALA A 100 -10.37 5.29 1.91
CA ALA A 100 -9.59 5.20 3.14
C ALA A 100 -8.28 5.98 3.01
N ALA A 101 -7.53 5.73 1.93
CA ALA A 101 -6.24 6.35 1.69
C ALA A 101 -6.37 7.89 1.57
N ILE A 102 -7.42 8.38 0.90
CA ILE A 102 -7.74 9.81 0.80
C ILE A 102 -8.07 10.39 2.20
N ALA A 103 -9.00 9.77 2.93
CA ALA A 103 -9.46 10.28 4.22
C ALA A 103 -8.35 10.27 5.29
N ALA A 104 -7.50 9.24 5.28
CA ALA A 104 -6.30 9.15 6.10
C ALA A 104 -5.33 10.30 5.78
N THR A 105 -5.16 10.62 4.49
CA THR A 105 -4.33 11.75 4.03
C THR A 105 -4.84 13.08 4.56
N ASP A 106 -6.14 13.34 4.40
CA ASP A 106 -6.78 14.55 4.94
C ASP A 106 -6.53 14.65 6.45
N ALA A 107 -6.79 13.56 7.19
CA ALA A 107 -6.71 13.56 8.64
C ALA A 107 -5.30 13.81 9.18
N VAL A 108 -4.28 13.26 8.50
CA VAL A 108 -2.88 13.44 8.89
C VAL A 108 -2.38 14.85 8.54
N ILE A 109 -2.77 15.41 7.39
CA ILE A 109 -2.42 16.79 7.02
C ILE A 109 -3.10 17.81 7.94
N GLU A 110 -4.37 17.57 8.30
CA GLU A 110 -5.15 18.41 9.22
C GLU A 110 -4.67 18.32 10.69
N GLY A 111 -3.75 17.40 11.00
CA GLY A 111 -3.24 17.20 12.35
C GLY A 111 -4.22 16.50 13.29
N ARG A 112 -5.26 15.84 12.76
CA ARG A 112 -6.16 14.98 13.57
C ARG A 112 -5.43 13.74 14.08
N TYR A 113 -4.53 13.20 13.27
CA TYR A 113 -3.69 12.04 13.61
C TYR A 113 -2.23 12.30 13.29
N ALA A 114 -1.32 11.62 13.99
CA ALA A 114 0.11 11.68 13.66
C ALA A 114 0.38 10.98 12.34
N ASN A 115 -0.24 9.82 12.19
CA ASN A 115 -0.13 8.92 11.06
C ASN A 115 -1.38 8.03 10.99
N ALA A 116 -1.52 7.29 9.91
CA ALA A 116 -2.67 6.41 9.70
C ALA A 116 -2.26 5.13 8.94
N PHE A 117 -2.98 4.05 9.20
CA PHE A 117 -2.93 2.81 8.45
C PHE A 117 -4.32 2.49 7.87
N CYS A 118 -4.37 2.07 6.61
CA CYS A 118 -5.58 1.67 5.92
C CYS A 118 -5.58 0.14 5.77
N GLY A 119 -6.30 -0.56 6.65
CA GLY A 119 -6.53 -2.00 6.55
C GLY A 119 -7.64 -2.28 5.55
N VAL A 120 -7.33 -2.19 4.26
CA VAL A 120 -8.31 -2.22 3.16
C VAL A 120 -8.03 -3.33 2.16
N ARG A 121 -9.06 -3.67 1.39
CA ARG A 121 -9.03 -4.57 0.22
C ARG A 121 -10.06 -4.09 -0.80
N PRO A 122 -9.81 -4.21 -2.11
CA PRO A 122 -8.62 -4.75 -2.78
C PRO A 122 -7.35 -3.87 -2.66
N PRO A 123 -6.15 -4.42 -2.92
CA PRO A 123 -4.88 -3.67 -2.97
C PRO A 123 -4.82 -2.73 -4.19
N GLY A 124 -3.72 -1.98 -4.35
CA GLY A 124 -3.62 -0.93 -5.36
C GLY A 124 -2.31 -0.79 -6.14
N HIS A 125 -1.16 -1.20 -5.62
CA HIS A 125 0.13 -0.76 -6.19
C HIS A 125 0.44 -1.27 -7.63
N HIS A 126 -0.25 -2.31 -8.11
CA HIS A 126 -0.16 -2.81 -9.48
C HIS A 126 -1.08 -2.07 -10.48
N ALA A 127 -2.09 -1.34 -10.00
CA ALA A 127 -3.04 -0.65 -10.88
C ALA A 127 -2.37 0.56 -11.55
N GLU A 128 -2.10 0.45 -12.84
CA GLU A 128 -1.56 1.53 -13.67
C GLU A 128 -2.67 2.55 -14.00
N PRO A 129 -2.32 3.75 -14.50
CA PRO A 129 -3.30 4.76 -14.91
C PRO A 129 -4.40 4.26 -15.85
N ALA A 130 -4.12 3.23 -16.66
CA ALA A 130 -5.05 2.69 -17.64
C ALA A 130 -5.19 1.15 -17.61
N ARG A 131 -4.78 0.49 -16.51
CA ARG A 131 -4.80 -0.97 -16.43
C ARG A 131 -4.95 -1.47 -14.99
N ALA A 132 -5.97 -2.29 -14.76
CA ALA A 132 -6.07 -3.12 -13.56
C ALA A 132 -5.35 -4.45 -13.80
N MET A 133 -4.63 -4.94 -12.79
CA MET A 133 -3.87 -6.19 -12.84
C MET A 133 -3.39 -6.57 -11.43
N GLY A 134 -3.04 -7.84 -11.23
CA GLY A 134 -2.41 -8.32 -9.99
C GLY A 134 -3.24 -7.96 -8.76
N PHE A 135 -4.53 -8.26 -8.81
CA PHE A 135 -5.53 -8.00 -7.77
C PHE A 135 -5.89 -6.51 -7.56
N CYS A 136 -5.21 -5.60 -8.26
CA CYS A 136 -5.34 -4.16 -8.06
C CYS A 136 -6.25 -3.51 -9.11
N PHE A 137 -7.27 -2.76 -8.65
CA PHE A 137 -8.23 -2.06 -9.51
C PHE A 137 -7.96 -0.56 -9.58
N PHE A 138 -7.61 0.05 -8.45
CA PHE A 138 -7.22 1.45 -8.33
C PHE A 138 -6.02 1.56 -7.41
N ASN A 139 -5.08 2.44 -7.73
CA ASN A 139 -3.86 2.60 -6.96
C ASN A 139 -4.12 3.51 -5.75
N ASN A 140 -4.49 2.89 -4.64
CA ASN A 140 -4.85 3.54 -3.38
C ASN A 140 -3.81 4.57 -2.94
N VAL A 141 -2.53 4.16 -2.94
CA VAL A 141 -1.39 4.99 -2.51
C VAL A 141 -1.11 6.12 -3.49
N ALA A 142 -1.14 5.87 -4.80
CA ALA A 142 -0.96 6.92 -5.80
C ALA A 142 -2.10 7.96 -5.74
N ILE A 143 -3.33 7.53 -5.52
CA ILE A 143 -4.49 8.44 -5.38
C ILE A 143 -4.32 9.32 -4.14
N ALA A 144 -3.89 8.75 -3.01
CA ALA A 144 -3.59 9.50 -1.80
C ALA A 144 -2.45 10.51 -2.00
N ALA A 145 -1.36 10.09 -2.64
CA ALA A 145 -0.23 10.96 -2.97
C ALA A 145 -0.64 12.13 -3.89
N ARG A 146 -1.38 11.85 -4.97
CA ARG A 146 -1.95 12.89 -5.85
C ARG A 146 -2.90 13.82 -5.09
N HIS A 147 -3.70 13.30 -4.17
CA HIS A 147 -4.59 14.11 -3.35
C HIS A 147 -3.80 15.08 -2.45
N ALA A 148 -2.74 14.62 -1.80
CA ALA A 148 -1.87 15.51 -1.03
C ALA A 148 -1.18 16.59 -1.87
N LEU A 149 -0.72 16.25 -3.08
CA LEU A 149 -0.08 17.19 -3.99
C LEU A 149 -1.07 18.22 -4.56
N ASP A 150 -2.17 17.74 -5.14
CA ASP A 150 -3.02 18.56 -6.01
C ASP A 150 -4.18 19.23 -5.23
N VAL A 151 -4.55 18.70 -4.05
CA VAL A 151 -5.60 19.28 -3.20
C VAL A 151 -5.02 20.03 -2.01
N HIS A 152 -4.04 19.45 -1.32
CA HIS A 152 -3.40 20.07 -0.15
C HIS A 152 -2.17 20.91 -0.48
N GLY A 153 -1.72 20.91 -1.74
CA GLY A 153 -0.63 21.75 -2.20
C GLY A 153 0.75 21.34 -1.66
N LEU A 154 0.93 20.08 -1.24
CA LEU A 154 2.27 19.57 -0.96
C LEU A 154 3.09 19.59 -2.25
N GLU A 155 4.37 19.88 -2.11
CA GLU A 155 5.31 20.01 -3.22
C GLU A 155 6.14 18.73 -3.41
N ARG A 156 6.34 17.96 -2.33
CA ARG A 156 7.19 16.77 -2.32
C ARG A 156 6.61 15.68 -1.44
N VAL A 157 6.32 14.52 -2.01
CA VAL A 157 5.86 13.33 -1.28
C VAL A 157 6.73 12.14 -1.64
N ALA A 158 6.98 11.25 -0.68
CA ALA A 158 7.68 10.00 -0.95
C ALA A 158 6.71 8.82 -0.83
N ILE A 159 6.79 7.89 -1.76
CA ILE A 159 6.09 6.60 -1.72
C ILE A 159 7.12 5.53 -1.40
N ILE A 160 6.89 4.80 -0.31
CA ILE A 160 7.72 3.68 0.13
C ILE A 160 6.96 2.40 -0.15
N ASP A 161 7.50 1.53 -1.00
CA ASP A 161 6.86 0.26 -1.35
C ASP A 161 7.75 -0.90 -0.91
N PHE A 162 7.28 -1.66 0.07
CA PHE A 162 7.97 -2.85 0.59
C PHE A 162 7.18 -4.14 0.39
N ASP A 163 6.17 -4.11 -0.49
CA ASP A 163 5.58 -5.32 -1.05
C ASP A 163 6.66 -6.13 -1.82
N VAL A 164 6.53 -7.45 -1.84
CA VAL A 164 7.50 -8.31 -2.54
C VAL A 164 7.46 -8.11 -4.06
N HIS A 165 6.32 -7.69 -4.59
CA HIS A 165 6.13 -7.42 -6.01
C HIS A 165 6.46 -5.98 -6.35
N HIS A 166 6.93 -5.76 -7.58
CA HIS A 166 7.18 -4.39 -8.03
C HIS A 166 5.88 -3.62 -8.20
N GLY A 167 5.77 -2.47 -7.53
CA GLY A 167 4.66 -1.52 -7.67
C GLY A 167 4.65 -0.78 -9.02
N ASN A 168 4.50 -1.52 -10.12
CA ASN A 168 4.51 -1.01 -11.49
C ASN A 168 3.43 0.05 -11.74
N GLY A 169 2.28 -0.04 -11.07
CA GLY A 169 1.22 0.97 -11.16
C GLY A 169 1.66 2.32 -10.63
N THR A 170 2.37 2.31 -9.50
CA THR A 170 2.94 3.51 -8.88
C THR A 170 4.04 4.10 -9.74
N GLU A 171 4.96 3.28 -10.26
CA GLU A 171 6.01 3.73 -11.17
C GLU A 171 5.41 4.40 -12.42
N ALA A 172 4.42 3.76 -13.07
CA ALA A 172 3.74 4.28 -14.25
C ALA A 172 3.02 5.62 -14.00
N ALA A 173 2.50 5.84 -12.78
CA ALA A 173 1.81 7.07 -12.41
C ALA A 173 2.77 8.26 -12.18
N PHE A 174 4.04 8.01 -11.82
CA PHE A 174 4.92 9.04 -11.28
C PHE A 174 6.33 9.11 -11.89
N ALA A 175 6.72 8.25 -12.82
CA ALA A 175 8.07 8.26 -13.43
C ALA A 175 8.47 9.63 -14.03
N ASN A 176 7.50 10.49 -14.37
CA ASN A 176 7.75 11.83 -14.91
C ASN A 176 7.29 12.97 -13.97
N ASP A 177 7.02 12.70 -12.68
CA ASP A 177 6.60 13.71 -11.71
C ASP A 177 7.66 13.85 -10.60
N GLU A 178 8.52 14.87 -10.74
CA GLU A 178 9.62 15.14 -9.79
C GLU A 178 9.13 15.52 -8.38
N ARG A 179 7.83 15.79 -8.20
CA ARG A 179 7.21 16.00 -6.87
C ARG A 179 7.06 14.70 -6.09
N VAL A 180 7.27 13.55 -6.73
CA VAL A 180 7.17 12.22 -6.10
C VAL A 180 8.51 11.50 -6.18
N LEU A 181 8.97 10.97 -5.05
CA LEU A 181 10.06 9.99 -4.98
C LEU A 181 9.48 8.62 -4.64
N MET A 182 9.75 7.61 -5.45
CA MET A 182 9.46 6.22 -5.09
C MET A 182 10.74 5.55 -4.57
N CYS A 183 10.64 4.93 -3.40
CA CYS A 183 11.66 4.03 -2.90
C CYS A 183 11.03 2.66 -2.69
N SER A 184 11.49 1.66 -3.43
CA SER A 184 11.00 0.30 -3.30
C SER A 184 12.10 -0.72 -3.33
N PHE A 185 11.76 -1.92 -2.87
CA PHE A 185 12.47 -3.13 -3.18
C PHE A 185 11.43 -4.10 -3.71
N PHE A 186 11.84 -5.04 -4.53
CA PHE A 186 10.95 -6.08 -5.04
C PHE A 186 11.79 -7.30 -5.36
N GLN A 187 11.19 -8.49 -5.29
CA GLN A 187 11.88 -9.70 -5.72
C GLN A 187 12.06 -9.68 -7.24
N HIS A 188 13.26 -10.01 -7.70
CA HIS A 188 13.57 -10.13 -9.12
C HIS A 188 14.35 -11.41 -9.44
N PRO A 189 13.96 -12.16 -10.50
CA PRO A 189 12.74 -12.01 -11.28
C PRO A 189 11.50 -12.55 -10.54
N LEU A 190 10.40 -11.78 -10.53
CA LEU A 190 9.06 -12.16 -10.06
C LEU A 190 8.03 -11.32 -10.84
N TYR A 191 6.74 -11.71 -10.83
CA TYR A 191 5.64 -10.86 -11.29
C TYR A 191 5.78 -9.45 -10.69
N PRO A 192 5.53 -8.36 -11.44
CA PRO A 192 5.02 -8.28 -12.83
C PRO A 192 6.11 -8.35 -13.91
N PHE A 193 7.32 -8.80 -13.58
CA PHE A 193 8.48 -8.89 -14.47
C PHE A 193 8.93 -7.53 -15.05
N SER A 194 8.83 -6.47 -14.25
CA SER A 194 9.27 -5.11 -14.60
C SER A 194 10.06 -4.45 -13.45
N GLY A 195 10.35 -3.16 -13.54
CA GLY A 195 11.05 -2.37 -12.50
C GLY A 195 12.58 -2.36 -12.58
N VAL A 196 13.20 -3.13 -13.48
CA VAL A 196 14.68 -3.20 -13.61
C VAL A 196 15.25 -2.32 -14.72
N ASP A 197 14.47 -2.04 -15.75
CA ASP A 197 14.93 -1.33 -16.94
C ASP A 197 14.49 0.14 -16.92
N HIS A 198 15.38 1.04 -17.35
CA HIS A 198 15.07 2.46 -17.60
C HIS A 198 14.38 3.20 -16.45
N GLN A 199 14.79 2.94 -15.20
CA GLN A 199 14.27 3.65 -14.03
C GLN A 199 14.42 5.17 -14.19
N ALA A 200 13.31 5.89 -14.03
CA ALA A 200 13.34 7.34 -14.04
C ALA A 200 14.16 7.89 -12.85
N PRO A 201 14.67 9.15 -12.91
CA PRO A 201 15.53 9.69 -11.86
C PRO A 201 14.90 9.68 -10.45
N ASN A 202 13.57 9.76 -10.36
CA ASN A 202 12.80 9.73 -9.13
C ASN A 202 12.36 8.33 -8.67
N MET A 203 12.83 7.27 -9.34
CA MET A 203 12.57 5.87 -8.99
C MET A 203 13.82 5.26 -8.36
N VAL A 204 13.67 4.71 -7.15
CA VAL A 204 14.71 3.96 -6.42
C VAL A 204 14.16 2.57 -6.17
N ASN A 205 14.01 1.79 -7.24
CA ASN A 205 13.40 0.47 -7.19
C ASN A 205 14.51 -0.59 -7.14
N LEU A 206 14.67 -1.27 -6.01
CA LEU A 206 15.80 -2.17 -5.77
C LEU A 206 15.42 -3.63 -6.05
N PRO A 207 15.92 -4.25 -7.15
CA PRO A 207 15.68 -5.67 -7.39
C PRO A 207 16.44 -6.54 -6.40
N MET A 208 15.72 -7.41 -5.70
CA MET A 208 16.26 -8.31 -4.69
C MET A 208 16.22 -9.76 -5.20
N PRO A 209 17.33 -10.51 -5.14
CA PRO A 209 17.31 -11.93 -5.45
C PRO A 209 16.36 -12.69 -4.53
N ALA A 210 15.69 -13.73 -5.06
CA ALA A 210 14.95 -14.68 -4.24
C ALA A 210 15.83 -15.21 -3.09
N ARG A 211 15.21 -15.45 -1.92
CA ARG A 211 15.84 -15.85 -0.66
C ARG A 211 16.70 -14.78 0.02
N SER A 212 16.69 -13.54 -0.46
CA SER A 212 17.25 -12.42 0.30
C SER A 212 16.52 -12.30 1.65
N ASN A 213 17.29 -12.17 2.72
CA ASN A 213 16.77 -12.11 4.09
C ASN A 213 16.69 -10.66 4.60
N GLY A 214 16.20 -10.48 5.82
CA GLY A 214 16.10 -9.18 6.46
C GLY A 214 17.39 -8.35 6.47
N MET A 215 18.56 -8.98 6.63
CA MET A 215 19.83 -8.26 6.65
C MET A 215 20.15 -7.62 5.28
N ALA A 216 19.97 -8.38 4.20
CA ALA A 216 20.16 -7.86 2.84
C ALA A 216 19.22 -6.68 2.53
N ILE A 217 17.97 -6.73 3.01
CA ILE A 217 17.00 -5.66 2.85
C ILE A 217 17.40 -4.43 3.67
N ARG A 218 17.82 -4.60 4.92
CA ARG A 218 18.29 -3.50 5.78
C ARG A 218 19.48 -2.78 5.15
N GLU A 219 20.46 -3.52 4.64
CA GLU A 219 21.60 -2.96 3.93
C GLU A 219 21.17 -2.18 2.68
N ALA A 220 20.26 -2.74 1.88
CA ALA A 220 19.73 -2.06 0.70
C ALA A 220 19.01 -0.75 1.05
N VAL A 221 18.16 -0.76 2.08
CA VAL A 221 17.44 0.44 2.54
C VAL A 221 18.39 1.51 3.07
N ASP A 222 19.35 1.13 3.93
CA ASP A 222 20.32 2.04 4.50
C ASP A 222 21.19 2.70 3.43
N MET A 223 21.67 1.91 2.46
CA MET A 223 22.58 2.39 1.42
C MET A 223 21.87 3.20 0.31
N PHE A 224 20.63 2.87 -0.03
CA PHE A 224 19.99 3.41 -1.23
C PHE A 224 18.74 4.25 -0.94
N TRP A 225 17.87 3.86 0.00
CA TRP A 225 16.65 4.62 0.28
C TRP A 225 16.93 5.83 1.16
N LEU A 226 17.58 5.64 2.32
CA LEU A 226 17.73 6.71 3.31
C LEU A 226 18.45 7.95 2.75
N PRO A 227 19.56 7.82 1.99
CA PRO A 227 20.22 8.99 1.41
C PRO A 227 19.35 9.73 0.40
N ARG A 228 18.53 8.99 -0.37
CA ARG A 228 17.61 9.56 -1.37
C ARG A 228 16.45 10.29 -0.71
N LEU A 229 15.87 9.71 0.35
CA LEU A 229 14.82 10.34 1.15
C LEU A 229 15.32 11.61 1.85
N ASP A 230 16.53 11.58 2.38
CA ASP A 230 17.15 12.72 3.05
C ASP A 230 17.49 13.87 2.11
N ALA A 231 17.92 13.54 0.90
CA ALA A 231 18.13 14.54 -0.15
C ALA A 231 16.80 15.16 -0.62
N PHE A 232 15.76 14.33 -0.77
CA PHE A 232 14.46 14.73 -1.29
C PHE A 232 13.63 15.55 -0.29
N LYS A 233 13.79 15.30 1.02
CA LYS A 233 13.07 15.99 2.10
C LYS A 233 11.55 15.97 1.88
N PRO A 234 10.92 14.78 1.86
CA PRO A 234 9.48 14.66 1.63
C PRO A 234 8.70 15.39 2.72
N GLN A 235 7.61 16.04 2.33
CA GLN A 235 6.68 16.70 3.25
C GLN A 235 5.64 15.72 3.80
N MET A 236 5.48 14.55 3.19
CA MET A 236 4.64 13.46 3.65
C MET A 236 5.14 12.14 3.04
N LEU A 237 5.02 11.05 3.79
CA LEU A 237 5.34 9.72 3.32
C LEU A 237 4.05 8.91 3.15
N PHE A 238 3.98 8.17 2.05
CA PHE A 238 2.97 7.17 1.79
C PHE A 238 3.62 5.79 1.72
N VAL A 239 2.95 4.77 2.24
CA VAL A 239 3.51 3.42 2.30
C VAL A 239 2.56 2.44 1.61
N SER A 240 3.07 1.78 0.58
CA SER A 240 2.50 0.55 0.01
C SER A 240 2.97 -0.60 0.89
N ALA A 241 2.15 -0.97 1.87
CA ALA A 241 2.51 -1.92 2.92
C ALA A 241 2.06 -3.34 2.58
N GLY A 242 2.84 -4.01 1.73
CA GLY A 242 2.73 -5.44 1.46
C GLY A 242 3.56 -6.26 2.44
N PHE A 243 3.00 -7.39 2.90
CA PHE A 243 3.67 -8.27 3.87
C PHE A 243 4.00 -9.66 3.31
N ASP A 244 3.98 -9.79 1.99
CA ASP A 244 4.29 -11.01 1.23
C ASP A 244 5.79 -11.24 1.00
N ALA A 245 6.65 -10.30 1.41
CA ALA A 245 8.08 -10.55 1.54
C ALA A 245 8.44 -11.43 2.77
N HIS A 246 7.44 -11.77 3.60
CA HIS A 246 7.61 -12.60 4.78
C HIS A 246 8.00 -14.04 4.39
N ARG A 247 8.89 -14.66 5.17
CA ARG A 247 9.41 -16.02 4.91
C ARG A 247 8.37 -17.15 4.88
N GLU A 248 7.16 -16.85 5.35
CA GLU A 248 6.05 -17.82 5.45
C GLU A 248 4.99 -17.57 4.37
N ASP A 249 5.18 -16.56 3.53
CA ASP A 249 4.29 -16.27 2.43
C ASP A 249 4.55 -17.23 1.26
N ASP A 250 3.47 -17.67 0.61
CA ASP A 250 3.53 -18.64 -0.49
C ASP A 250 3.71 -17.96 -1.87
N ILE A 251 3.49 -16.64 -1.98
CA ILE A 251 3.58 -15.88 -3.24
C ILE A 251 4.97 -15.27 -3.41
N GLY A 252 5.55 -14.75 -2.33
CA GLY A 252 6.93 -14.27 -2.30
C GLY A 252 7.97 -15.36 -2.06
N ASN A 253 9.24 -15.08 -2.31
CA ASN A 253 10.36 -15.94 -1.93
C ASN A 253 11.46 -15.19 -1.17
N LEU A 254 11.14 -14.05 -0.57
CA LEU A 254 12.04 -13.35 0.35
C LEU A 254 11.97 -13.94 1.76
N GLY A 255 12.91 -13.55 2.63
CA GLY A 255 13.11 -14.15 3.94
C GLY A 255 12.84 -13.21 5.12
N LEU A 256 12.00 -12.19 4.97
CA LEU A 256 11.70 -11.24 6.05
C LEU A 256 10.90 -11.91 7.17
N VAL A 257 10.96 -11.28 8.34
CA VAL A 257 10.11 -11.54 9.50
C VAL A 257 9.52 -10.24 10.03
N GLU A 258 8.65 -10.33 11.02
CA GLU A 258 8.01 -9.19 11.68
C GLU A 258 9.02 -8.13 12.14
N ALA A 259 10.17 -8.55 12.69
CA ALA A 259 11.23 -7.65 13.14
C ALA A 259 11.90 -6.85 12.01
N ASP A 260 11.78 -7.31 10.75
CA ASP A 260 12.26 -6.57 9.58
C ASP A 260 11.24 -5.51 9.16
N PHE A 261 9.95 -5.83 9.16
CA PHE A 261 8.89 -4.84 8.95
C PHE A 261 8.87 -3.77 10.05
N GLU A 262 9.09 -4.17 11.31
CA GLU A 262 9.26 -3.26 12.44
C GLU A 262 10.42 -2.28 12.17
N TRP A 263 11.58 -2.80 11.76
CA TRP A 263 12.76 -1.98 11.47
C TRP A 263 12.52 -1.04 10.27
N LEU A 264 11.92 -1.52 9.18
CA LEU A 264 11.55 -0.71 8.01
C LEU A 264 10.65 0.45 8.44
N THR A 265 9.63 0.15 9.23
CA THR A 265 8.70 1.16 9.75
C THR A 265 9.41 2.19 10.63
N ALA A 266 10.36 1.76 11.45
CA ALA A 266 11.12 2.67 12.30
C ALA A 266 11.95 3.66 11.46
N GLN A 267 12.55 3.21 10.34
CA GLN A 267 13.25 4.09 9.40
C GLN A 267 12.29 5.10 8.75
N ILE A 268 11.11 4.64 8.31
CA ILE A 268 10.07 5.50 7.71
C ILE A 268 9.61 6.57 8.71
N VAL A 269 9.34 6.18 9.96
CA VAL A 269 8.96 7.09 11.06
C VAL A 269 10.05 8.11 11.34
N ASP A 270 11.32 7.71 11.34
CA ASP A 270 12.43 8.64 11.56
C ASP A 270 12.56 9.67 10.42
N VAL A 271 12.53 9.23 9.16
CA VAL A 271 12.51 10.12 7.98
C VAL A 271 11.34 11.09 8.05
N ALA A 272 10.14 10.59 8.37
CA ALA A 272 8.95 11.42 8.48
C ALA A 272 9.07 12.45 9.62
N ARG A 273 9.64 12.08 10.77
CA ARG A 273 9.90 13.02 11.87
C ARG A 273 10.86 14.12 11.45
N ARG A 274 11.91 13.80 10.70
CA ARG A 274 12.93 14.76 10.27
C ARG A 274 12.43 15.72 9.19
N HIS A 275 11.65 15.25 8.22
CA HIS A 275 11.31 16.04 7.01
C HIS A 275 9.81 16.32 6.83
N ALA A 276 8.94 15.45 7.34
CA ALA A 276 7.51 15.43 7.06
C ALA A 276 6.61 15.78 8.25
N GLN A 277 7.17 16.32 9.34
CA GLN A 277 6.42 16.59 10.59
C GLN A 277 5.72 15.34 11.15
N GLY A 278 6.29 14.16 10.90
CA GLY A 278 5.73 12.87 11.30
C GLY A 278 4.58 12.33 10.43
N ARG A 279 4.19 13.04 9.36
CA ARG A 279 3.04 12.67 8.51
C ARG A 279 3.31 11.40 7.69
N ILE A 280 2.57 10.34 8.01
CA ILE A 280 2.62 9.05 7.31
C ILE A 280 1.20 8.54 7.06
N VAL A 281 0.93 8.06 5.85
CA VAL A 281 -0.23 7.21 5.55
C VAL A 281 0.26 5.90 4.96
N SER A 282 -0.14 4.79 5.56
CA SER A 282 0.20 3.44 5.10
C SER A 282 -1.07 2.72 4.64
N CYS A 283 -0.99 1.97 3.54
CA CYS A 283 -2.10 1.22 2.98
C CYS A 283 -1.69 -0.24 2.82
N LEU A 284 -2.56 -1.16 3.25
CA LEU A 284 -2.35 -2.59 3.04
C LEU A 284 -2.32 -2.91 1.53
N GLU A 285 -1.27 -3.62 1.09
CA GLU A 285 -1.12 -4.18 -0.25
C GLU A 285 -1.24 -5.72 -0.18
N GLY A 286 -0.17 -6.47 -0.54
CA GLY A 286 -0.09 -7.92 -0.48
C GLY A 286 0.16 -8.52 0.92
N GLY A 287 0.43 -9.82 0.95
CA GLY A 287 0.59 -10.64 2.17
C GLY A 287 -0.56 -11.62 2.35
N TYR A 288 -0.27 -12.91 2.23
CA TYR A 288 -1.25 -13.95 1.93
C TYR A 288 -1.22 -15.11 2.94
N ASN A 289 -0.12 -15.30 3.66
CA ASN A 289 -0.14 -16.14 4.85
C ASN A 289 -0.86 -15.42 6.00
N LEU A 290 -2.06 -15.89 6.37
CA LEU A 290 -2.93 -15.20 7.34
C LEU A 290 -2.26 -14.91 8.70
N SER A 291 -1.50 -15.88 9.24
CA SER A 291 -0.82 -15.72 10.53
C SER A 291 0.33 -14.72 10.44
N ALA A 292 1.19 -14.88 9.44
CA ALA A 292 2.31 -13.97 9.22
C ALA A 292 1.85 -12.55 8.89
N LEU A 293 0.79 -12.40 8.09
CA LEU A 293 0.17 -11.12 7.76
C LEU A 293 -0.30 -10.39 9.03
N GLY A 294 -1.11 -11.05 9.86
CA GLY A 294 -1.60 -10.46 11.10
C GLY A 294 -0.44 -10.01 11.99
N ARG A 295 0.56 -10.88 12.21
CA ARG A 295 1.73 -10.56 13.05
C ARG A 295 2.55 -9.39 12.48
N SER A 296 2.77 -9.36 11.17
CA SER A 296 3.58 -8.32 10.51
C SER A 296 2.88 -6.97 10.49
N VAL A 297 1.56 -6.93 10.24
CA VAL A 297 0.74 -5.71 10.32
C VAL A 297 0.75 -5.15 11.76
N VAL A 298 0.64 -6.02 12.77
CA VAL A 298 0.76 -5.60 14.18
C VAL A 298 2.14 -5.02 14.49
N ALA A 299 3.22 -5.62 13.99
CA ALA A 299 4.57 -5.08 14.16
C ALA A 299 4.72 -3.70 13.52
N HIS A 300 4.19 -3.51 12.31
CA HIS A 300 4.13 -2.21 11.63
C HIS A 300 3.34 -1.16 12.45
N LEU A 301 2.13 -1.51 12.90
CA LEU A 301 1.25 -0.61 13.65
C LEU A 301 1.82 -0.20 15.01
N ARG A 302 2.49 -1.11 15.72
CA ARG A 302 3.15 -0.78 17.00
C ARG A 302 4.16 0.35 16.85
N VAL A 303 4.98 0.30 15.81
CA VAL A 303 5.97 1.35 15.53
C VAL A 303 5.29 2.65 15.12
N LEU A 304 4.23 2.61 14.30
CA LEU A 304 3.46 3.81 13.94
C LEU A 304 2.83 4.48 15.17
N ALA A 305 2.27 3.69 16.09
CA ALA A 305 1.65 4.15 17.32
C ALA A 305 2.67 4.51 18.43
N GLY A 306 3.93 4.14 18.27
CA GLY A 306 5.00 4.40 19.23
C GLY A 306 4.90 3.57 20.51
N ILE A 307 4.47 2.32 20.40
CA ILE A 307 4.23 1.38 21.52
C ILE A 307 5.07 0.10 21.44
#